data_AF-A0A1J3EEE2-F1
#
_entry.id   AF-A0A1J3EEE2-F1
#
_cell.length_a   1.000
_cell.length_b   1.000
_cell.length_c   1.000
_cell.angle_alpha   90.00
_cell.angle_beta   90.00
_cell.angle_gamma   90.00
#
_symmetry.space_group_name_H-M   'P 1'
#
loop_
_entity.id
_entity.type
_entity.pdbx_description
1 polymer ?
#
loop_
_entity_poly.entity_id
_entity_poly.type
_entity_poly.pdbx_seq_one_letter_code
_entity_poly.pdbx_strand_id
1 'polypeptide(L)' 'VFYMNITKMTWYRTDGHPSIYRQTVEVRGSSSAAGMFQDCSHWCLPGVPESRNQLLYATLPVSRGSLPYKSLGTLLVSFF' A
#
# COMPACT_ATOMS: atom_id res chain seq x y z
N VAL A 1 1.44 1.07 19.90
CA VAL A 1 1.09 0.50 18.58
C VAL A 1 0.22 1.52 17.85
N PHE A 2 0.59 1.93 16.63
CA PHE A 2 -0.20 2.88 15.83
C PHE A 2 -1.09 2.12 14.85
N TYR A 3 -2.38 2.43 14.82
CA TYR A 3 -3.34 1.80 13.90
C TYR A 3 -3.57 2.68 12.68
N MET A 4 -3.26 2.15 11.50
CA MET A 4 -3.50 2.82 10.22
C MET A 4 -4.67 2.14 9.50
N ASN A 5 -5.81 2.83 9.44
CA ASN A 5 -6.97 2.34 8.70
C ASN A 5 -6.79 2.57 7.21
N ILE A 6 -6.56 1.50 6.46
CA ILE A 6 -6.40 1.52 4.99
C ILE A 6 -7.62 0.96 4.25
N THR A 7 -8.65 0.48 4.95
CA THR A 7 -9.75 -0.31 4.38
C THR A 7 -10.47 0.42 3.25
N LYS A 8 -10.80 1.71 3.44
CA LYS A 8 -11.49 2.50 2.44
C LYS A 8 -10.62 2.77 1.20
N MET A 9 -9.32 3.00 1.40
CA MET A 9 -8.37 3.23 0.30
C MET A 9 -8.19 1.96 -0.54
N THR A 10 -8.01 0.81 0.09
CA THR A 10 -7.85 -0.47 -0.62
C THR A 10 -9.14 -0.90 -1.31
N TRP A 11 -10.31 -0.58 -0.75
CA TRP A 11 -11.60 -0.87 -1.36
C TRP A 11 -11.82 -0.14 -2.68
N TYR A 12 -11.31 1.08 -2.84
CA TYR A 12 -11.39 1.79 -4.13
C TYR A 12 -10.47 1.21 -5.21
N ARG A 13 -9.52 0.36 -4.83
CA ARG A 13 -8.45 -0.14 -5.70
C ARG A 13 -8.61 -1.62 -6.00
N THR A 14 -9.82 -2.13 -6.17
CA THR A 14 -10.06 -3.54 -6.55
C THR A 14 -9.42 -3.94 -7.88
N ASP A 15 -9.06 -2.95 -8.71
CA ASP A 15 -8.31 -3.10 -9.95
C ASP A 15 -6.83 -3.46 -9.73
N GLY A 16 -6.29 -3.21 -8.54
CA GLY A 16 -4.89 -3.48 -8.19
C GLY A 16 -4.57 -4.95 -7.91
N HIS A 17 -5.52 -5.87 -8.08
CA HIS A 17 -5.32 -7.30 -7.84
C HIS A 17 -4.71 -8.01 -9.06
N PRO A 18 -3.82 -9.00 -8.87
CA PRO A 18 -3.20 -9.73 -9.97
C PRO A 18 -4.19 -10.62 -10.73
N SER A 19 -5.37 -10.92 -10.19
CA SER A 19 -6.39 -11.69 -10.93
C SER A 19 -5.79 -13.04 -11.36
N ILE A 20 -5.80 -13.36 -12.64
CA ILE A 20 -5.16 -14.56 -13.22
C ILE A 20 -3.68 -14.38 -13.52
N TYR A 21 -3.16 -13.16 -13.47
CA TYR A 21 -1.78 -12.82 -13.77
C TYR A 21 -0.85 -13.02 -12.57
N ARG A 22 -1.17 -13.99 -11.70
CA ARG A 22 -0.29 -14.36 -10.60
C ARG A 22 0.88 -15.17 -11.14
N GLN A 23 2.10 -14.84 -10.71
CA GLN A 23 3.24 -15.70 -10.95
C GLN A 23 3.04 -17.01 -10.19
N THR A 24 2.81 -18.10 -10.93
CA THR A 24 2.80 -19.44 -10.37
C THR A 24 4.23 -19.75 -9.93
N VAL A 25 4.45 -19.97 -8.64
CA VAL A 25 5.71 -20.54 -8.17
C VAL A 25 5.83 -21.88 -8.89
N GLU A 26 6.77 -22.00 -9.83
CA GLU A 26 7.14 -23.28 -10.41
C GLU A 26 7.77 -24.13 -9.31
N VAL A 27 6.92 -24.76 -8.49
CA VAL A 27 7.32 -25.95 -7.77
C VAL A 27 7.60 -26.97 -8.87
N ARG A 28 8.88 -27.31 -9.09
CA ARG A 28 9.32 -28.29 -10.09
C ARG A 28 8.44 -29.54 -9.97
N GLY A 29 7.44 -29.68 -10.85
CA GLY A 29 6.46 -30.78 -10.84
C GLY A 29 4.98 -30.39 -10.66
N SER A 30 4.63 -29.14 -10.34
CA SER A 30 3.23 -28.70 -10.35
C SER A 30 2.92 -28.06 -11.70
N SER A 31 2.12 -28.75 -12.50
CA SER A 31 1.67 -28.33 -13.82
C SER A 31 1.10 -26.91 -13.80
N SER A 32 1.30 -26.18 -14.91
CA SER A 32 0.66 -24.92 -15.30
C SER A 32 -0.88 -25.01 -15.42
N ALA A 33 -1.47 -26.03 -14.82
CA ALA A 33 -2.88 -26.41 -14.86
C ALA A 33 -3.53 -26.45 -13.45
N ALA A 34 -2.90 -25.87 -12.43
CA ALA A 34 -3.63 -25.47 -11.22
C ALA A 34 -4.51 -24.28 -11.64
N GLY A 35 -5.73 -24.61 -12.07
CA GLY A 35 -6.61 -23.81 -12.95
C GLY A 35 -6.68 -22.33 -12.64
N MET A 36 -6.96 -21.54 -13.69
CA MET A 36 -7.07 -20.07 -13.68
C MET A 36 -7.85 -19.54 -12.47
N PHE A 37 -7.15 -19.38 -11.34
CA PHE A 37 -7.71 -18.94 -10.09
C PHE A 37 -7.49 -17.44 -9.99
N GLN A 38 -8.58 -16.72 -9.79
CA GLN A 38 -8.59 -15.27 -9.64
C GLN A 38 -8.07 -14.92 -8.25
N ASP A 39 -6.85 -14.39 -8.18
CA ASP A 39 -6.27 -13.92 -6.93
C ASP A 39 -6.76 -12.51 -6.61
N CYS A 40 -7.72 -12.43 -5.69
CA CYS A 40 -8.29 -11.19 -5.15
C CYS A 40 -7.72 -10.83 -3.77
N SER A 41 -6.69 -11.55 -3.30
CA SER A 41 -6.10 -11.36 -1.97
C SER A 41 -4.77 -10.61 -2.01
N HIS A 42 -4.03 -10.77 -3.10
CA HIS A 42 -2.73 -10.14 -3.30
C HIS A 42 -2.84 -8.85 -4.13
N TRP A 43 -1.79 -8.05 -4.15
CA TRP A 43 -1.75 -6.79 -4.87
C TRP A 43 -0.60 -6.81 -5.89
N CYS A 44 -0.85 -6.25 -7.07
CA CYS A 44 0.18 -5.95 -8.06
C CYS A 44 1.11 -4.84 -7.55
N LEU A 45 2.38 -4.92 -7.97
CA LEU A 45 3.36 -3.86 -7.77
C LEU A 45 3.75 -3.32 -9.16
N PRO A 46 3.78 -1.98 -9.35
CA PRO A 46 3.43 -0.95 -8.38
C PRO A 46 1.91 -0.84 -8.14
N GLY A 47 1.48 -0.56 -6.90
CA GLY A 47 0.06 -0.46 -6.54
C GLY A 47 -0.25 -0.04 -5.10
N VAL A 48 -1.21 -0.75 -4.49
CA VAL A 48 -1.76 -0.46 -3.15
C VAL A 48 -0.71 -0.55 -2.03
N PRO A 49 0.19 -1.54 -2.02
CA PRO A 49 1.24 -1.64 -1.00
C PRO A 49 2.19 -0.43 -0.98
N GLU A 50 2.51 0.14 -2.14
CA GLU A 50 3.35 1.34 -2.26
C GLU A 50 2.67 2.57 -1.67
N SER A 51 1.38 2.76 -1.95
CA SER A 51 0.60 3.88 -1.40
C SER A 51 0.53 3.81 0.13
N ARG A 52 0.35 2.61 0.69
CA ARG A 52 0.43 2.39 2.14
C ARG A 52 1.83 2.70 2.69
N ASN A 53 2.89 2.35 1.96
CA ASN A 53 4.26 2.64 2.38
C ASN A 53 4.51 4.14 2.46
N GLN A 54 4.03 4.92 1.49
CA GLN A 54 4.11 6.39 1.53
C GLN A 54 3.37 6.99 2.75
N LEU A 55 2.16 6.48 3.05
CA LEU A 55 1.42 6.89 4.26
C LEU A 55 2.19 6.53 5.54
N LEU A 56 2.88 5.39 5.57
CA LEU A 56 3.73 5.02 6.69
C LEU A 56 4.90 6.00 6.84
N TYR A 57 5.62 6.31 5.76
CA TYR A 57 6.70 7.29 5.81
C TYR A 57 6.24 8.67 6.27
N ALA A 58 5.04 9.12 5.86
CA ALA A 58 4.48 10.39 6.32
C ALA A 58 4.08 10.38 7.81
N THR A 59 3.65 9.23 8.33
CA THR A 59 3.19 9.09 9.73
C THR A 59 4.31 8.77 10.72
N LEU A 60 5.44 8.22 10.27
CA LEU A 60 6.59 7.91 11.12
C LEU A 60 7.15 9.12 11.89
N PRO A 61 7.39 10.30 11.27
CA PRO A 61 7.83 11.50 11.98
C PRO A 61 6.81 12.00 13.01
N VAL A 62 5.52 11.89 12.69
CA VAL A 62 4.42 12.28 13.58
C VAL A 62 4.37 11.35 14.79
N SER A 63 4.57 10.04 14.58
CA SER A 63 4.54 9.04 15.65
C SER A 63 5.73 9.12 16.62
N ARG A 64 6.89 9.61 16.16
CA ARG A 64 8.09 9.80 16.98
C ARG A 64 8.12 11.13 17.73
N GLY A 65 7.03 11.90 17.72
CA GLY A 65 6.91 13.16 18.46
C GLY A 65 7.85 14.27 17.97
N SER A 66 8.45 14.12 16.79
CA SER A 66 9.54 15.01 16.36
C SER A 66 9.17 16.02 15.28
N LEU A 67 7.91 16.14 14.84
CA LEU A 67 7.50 17.28 14.02
C LEU A 67 6.10 17.80 14.38
N PRO A 68 5.97 19.04 14.87
CA PRO A 68 4.68 19.71 14.86
C PRO A 68 4.32 19.96 13.39
N TYR A 69 3.27 19.29 12.91
CA TYR A 69 2.60 19.65 11.64
C TYR A 69 2.23 21.15 11.58
N LYS A 70 2.10 21.79 12.76
CA LYS A 70 1.95 23.23 12.91
C LYS A 70 3.13 24.06 12.37
N SER A 71 4.37 23.53 12.32
CA SER A 71 5.53 24.29 11.82
C SER A 71 5.56 24.36 10.29
N LEU A 72 5.12 23.33 9.57
CA LEU A 72 5.12 23.35 8.11
C LEU A 72 4.01 24.27 7.54
N GLY A 73 2.83 24.28 8.17
CA GLY A 73 1.78 25.24 7.84
C GLY A 73 2.18 26.68 8.19
N THR A 74 2.75 26.90 9.39
CA THR A 74 3.17 28.24 9.84
C THR A 74 4.35 28.79 9.01
N LEU A 75 5.31 27.95 8.61
CA LEU A 75 6.42 28.38 7.75
C LEU A 75 5.94 28.78 6.35
N LEU A 76 4.90 28.15 5.79
CA LEU A 76 4.35 28.55 4.49
C LEU A 76 3.53 29.86 4.55
N VAL A 77 2.86 30.18 5.68
CA VAL A 77 2.17 31.48 5.86
C VAL A 77 3.12 32.60 6.30
N SER A 78 4.32 32.30 6.76
CA SER A 78 5.35 33.32 7.08
C SER A 78 6.21 33.73 5.88
N PHE A 79 6.02 33.10 4.72
CA PHE A 79 6.68 33.44 3.44
C PHE A 79 5.71 34.05 2.41
N PHE A 80 4.53 34.50 2.84
CA PHE A 80 3.65 35.43 2.12
C PHE A 80 3.49 36.72 2.90
#